data_AF-A0A538F8F8-F1
#
_entry.id   AF-A0A538F8F8-F1
#
_cell.length_a   1.000
_cell.length_b   1.000
_cell.length_c   1.000
_cell.angle_alpha   90.00
_cell.angle_beta   90.00
_cell.angle_gamma   90.00
#
_symmetry.space_group_name_H-M   'P 1'
#
loop_
_entity.id
_entity.type
_entity.pdbx_description
1 polymer ?
#
loop_
_entity_poly.entity_id
_entity_poly.type
_entity_poly.pdbx_seq_one_letter_code
_entity_poly.pdbx_strand_id
1 'polypeptide(L)'
;MTRAEDSGEPERIVVLDTVGARPRTRRGKRRAPRAGESGEPELVPSVRVTVIRADPFQSRDEAEEWLEGLRRDRPALEEEVSAGTRELNSLLRAHRAAAADAYVRDVVPAGATVVRVGQGTGDQVADGRFDSAAELPPPSPRSRVRRRADALAPDERLAALLGRREEALVCEELVLRAQSDLDAGRPREAALQARIALEAALAELDRSPSERLADDLRALEESRDAVGRAANEALGAEPAVELQEAVAEVVERIETALRRHRLHRG
;
A
#
# COMPACT_ATOMS: atom_id res chain seq x y z
N MET A 1 -12.24 -13.18 14.34
CA MET A 1 -12.66 -12.01 15.14
C MET A 1 -11.42 -11.34 15.69
N THR A 2 -11.03 -10.21 15.13
CA THR A 2 -9.99 -9.34 15.72
C THR A 2 -10.70 -8.20 16.44
N ARG A 3 -10.45 -8.06 17.74
CA ARG A 3 -10.96 -6.97 18.58
C ARG A 3 -9.83 -5.95 18.75
N ALA A 4 -10.07 -4.70 18.36
CA ALA A 4 -9.32 -3.55 18.86
C ALA A 4 -10.04 -3.01 20.10
N GLU A 5 -9.30 -2.34 20.98
CA GLU A 5 -9.65 -2.07 22.37
C GLU A 5 -10.91 -1.20 22.59
N ASP A 6 -11.50 -1.41 23.77
CA ASP A 6 -12.79 -0.91 24.30
C ASP A 6 -14.02 -1.71 23.86
N SER A 7 -15.00 -1.86 24.76
CA SER A 7 -16.11 -2.82 24.69
C SER A 7 -17.14 -2.53 23.58
N GLY A 8 -16.72 -2.61 22.32
CA GLY A 8 -17.53 -2.45 21.12
C GLY A 8 -17.78 -3.76 20.38
N GLU A 9 -18.95 -3.86 19.76
CA GLU A 9 -19.25 -4.91 18.79
C GLU A 9 -18.28 -4.83 17.59
N PRO A 10 -17.92 -5.97 16.96
CA PRO A 10 -16.97 -5.95 15.84
C PRO A 10 -17.56 -5.15 14.68
N GLU A 11 -16.84 -4.17 14.13
CA GLU A 11 -17.32 -3.40 12.96
C GLU A 11 -17.22 -4.20 11.65
N ARG A 12 -16.30 -5.17 11.56
CA ARG A 12 -16.09 -6.02 10.36
C ARG A 12 -15.75 -7.47 10.68
N ILE A 13 -16.13 -8.37 9.76
CA ILE A 13 -15.87 -9.81 9.77
C ILE A 13 -14.94 -10.16 8.60
N VAL A 14 -13.89 -10.94 8.86
CA VAL A 14 -12.94 -11.39 7.83
C VAL A 14 -13.05 -12.90 7.65
N VAL A 15 -13.32 -13.35 6.42
CA VAL A 15 -13.40 -14.76 6.01
C VAL A 15 -12.24 -15.09 5.07
N LEU A 16 -11.59 -16.24 5.30
CA LEU A 16 -10.42 -16.70 4.56
C LEU A 16 -10.70 -18.07 3.94
N ASP A 17 -10.57 -18.17 2.62
CA ASP A 17 -10.69 -19.41 1.86
C ASP A 17 -9.45 -19.65 0.98
N THR A 18 -9.15 -20.90 0.67
CA THR A 18 -8.21 -21.25 -0.40
C THR A 18 -8.98 -21.73 -1.62
N VAL A 19 -8.76 -21.07 -2.77
CA VAL A 19 -9.44 -21.36 -4.04
C VAL A 19 -8.41 -21.59 -5.16
N GLY A 20 -8.75 -22.41 -6.14
CA GLY A 20 -7.94 -22.51 -7.37
C GLY A 20 -8.16 -21.28 -8.24
N ALA A 21 -7.12 -20.52 -8.57
CA ALA A 21 -7.22 -19.38 -9.48
C ALA A 21 -6.24 -19.50 -10.65
N ARG A 22 -6.65 -18.98 -11.81
CA ARG A 22 -5.76 -18.84 -12.97
C ARG A 22 -4.73 -17.73 -12.68
N PRO A 23 -3.43 -17.92 -12.97
CA PRO A 23 -2.41 -16.88 -12.77
C PRO A 23 -2.75 -15.59 -13.53
N ARG A 24 -2.50 -14.42 -12.92
CA ARG A 24 -2.63 -13.12 -13.61
C ARG A 24 -1.65 -13.05 -14.79
N THR A 25 -2.15 -13.09 -16.02
CA THR A 25 -1.32 -12.86 -17.20
C THR A 25 -1.06 -11.36 -17.37
N ARG A 26 0.13 -10.87 -17.00
CA ARG A 26 0.52 -9.44 -17.12
C ARG A 26 0.76 -8.96 -18.56
N ARG A 27 0.56 -9.80 -19.60
CA ARG A 27 0.80 -9.42 -21.00
C ARG A 27 -0.50 -9.22 -21.77
N GLY A 28 -0.83 -7.95 -22.01
CA GLY A 28 -1.76 -7.57 -23.07
C GLY A 28 -1.21 -7.93 -24.45
N LYS A 29 -2.11 -8.45 -25.31
CA LYS A 29 -1.95 -8.91 -26.70
C LYS A 29 -1.34 -10.31 -26.88
N ARG A 30 -2.24 -11.23 -27.27
CA ARG A 30 -2.00 -12.51 -27.96
C ARG A 30 -0.83 -12.41 -28.93
N ARG A 31 0.31 -13.01 -28.57
CA ARG A 31 1.18 -13.67 -29.56
C ARG A 31 0.73 -15.12 -29.59
N ALA A 32 0.43 -15.64 -30.77
CA ALA A 32 0.14 -17.06 -30.94
C ALA A 32 1.29 -17.88 -30.33
N PRO A 33 1.00 -18.90 -29.52
CA PRO A 33 2.04 -19.72 -28.91
C PRO A 33 2.87 -20.39 -30.02
N ARG A 34 4.20 -20.39 -29.85
CA ARG A 34 5.07 -21.28 -30.62
C ARG A 34 4.71 -22.71 -30.23
N ALA A 35 4.58 -23.58 -31.22
CA ALA A 35 4.20 -24.98 -31.02
C ALA A 35 5.13 -25.64 -29.97
N GLY A 36 4.55 -26.08 -28.85
CA GLY A 36 5.26 -26.75 -27.76
C GLY A 36 4.56 -26.72 -26.40
N GLU A 37 3.76 -25.69 -26.08
CA GLU A 37 3.04 -25.61 -24.81
C GLU A 37 1.59 -25.24 -25.05
N SER A 38 0.72 -26.26 -25.11
CA SER A 38 -0.73 -26.09 -25.13
C SER A 38 -1.32 -26.92 -23.99
N GLY A 39 -1.18 -26.39 -22.78
CA GLY A 39 -2.01 -26.74 -21.64
C GLY A 39 -2.73 -25.47 -21.18
N GLU A 40 -3.97 -25.60 -20.67
CA GLU A 40 -4.52 -24.51 -19.87
C GLU A 40 -3.56 -24.23 -18.70
N PRO A 41 -3.31 -22.96 -18.33
CA PRO A 41 -2.41 -22.65 -17.22
C PRO A 41 -2.85 -23.40 -15.97
N GLU A 42 -1.91 -24.07 -15.30
CA GLU A 42 -2.17 -24.76 -14.04
C GLU A 42 -2.76 -23.78 -13.01
N LEU A 43 -3.84 -24.20 -12.35
CA LEU A 43 -4.47 -23.39 -11.31
C LEU A 43 -3.52 -23.31 -10.12
N VAL A 44 -3.24 -22.10 -9.65
CA VAL A 44 -2.44 -21.89 -8.45
C VAL A 44 -3.36 -21.74 -7.24
N PRO A 45 -3.04 -22.37 -6.10
CA PRO A 45 -3.77 -22.14 -4.87
C PRO A 45 -3.67 -20.65 -4.52
N SER A 46 -4.82 -19.99 -4.44
CA SER A 46 -4.94 -18.57 -4.16
C SER A 46 -5.81 -18.39 -2.93
N VAL A 47 -5.39 -17.50 -2.04
CA VAL A 47 -6.21 -17.14 -0.89
C VAL A 47 -7.25 -16.13 -1.36
N ARG A 48 -8.51 -16.40 -1.03
CA ARG A 48 -9.61 -15.43 -1.13
C ARG A 48 -9.88 -14.90 0.28
N VAL A 49 -9.96 -13.59 0.38
CA VAL A 49 -10.34 -12.92 1.61
C VAL A 49 -11.59 -12.09 1.35
N THR A 50 -12.61 -12.25 2.18
CA THR A 50 -13.81 -11.41 2.16
C THR A 50 -13.87 -10.62 3.45
N VAL A 51 -13.87 -9.28 3.35
CA VAL A 51 -14.06 -8.36 4.47
C VAL A 51 -15.50 -7.86 4.42
N ILE A 52 -16.28 -8.18 5.44
CA ILE A 52 -17.73 -7.98 5.50
C ILE A 52 -18.01 -6.93 6.59
N ARG A 53 -18.83 -5.93 6.30
CA ARG A 53 -19.33 -4.99 7.33
C ARG A 53 -20.22 -5.75 8.31
N ALA A 54 -20.06 -5.51 9.61
CA ALA A 54 -20.88 -6.17 10.62
C ALA A 54 -22.30 -5.63 10.64
N ASP A 55 -22.46 -4.32 10.43
CA ASP A 55 -23.77 -3.69 10.31
C ASP A 55 -24.40 -4.01 8.94
N PRO A 56 -25.57 -4.67 8.93
CA PRO A 56 -26.30 -4.92 7.70
C PRO A 56 -26.98 -3.65 7.18
N PHE A 57 -27.22 -3.59 5.87
CA PHE A 57 -28.13 -2.61 5.30
C PHE A 57 -29.56 -2.82 5.84
N GLN A 58 -30.31 -1.74 5.99
CA GLN A 58 -31.69 -1.78 6.49
C GLN A 58 -32.64 -2.38 5.46
N SER A 59 -32.28 -2.28 4.17
CA SER A 59 -33.04 -2.85 3.07
C SER A 59 -32.16 -3.23 1.89
N ARG A 60 -32.72 -4.03 0.98
CA ARG A 60 -32.09 -4.37 -0.29
C ARG A 60 -31.88 -3.14 -1.18
N ASP A 61 -32.88 -2.26 -1.23
CA ASP A 61 -32.84 -1.05 -2.07
C ASP A 61 -31.70 -0.13 -1.63
N GLU A 62 -31.49 0.04 -0.32
CA GLU A 62 -30.36 0.79 0.23
C GLU A 62 -29.01 0.19 -0.19
N ALA A 63 -28.86 -1.13 -0.13
CA ALA A 63 -27.64 -1.82 -0.54
C ALA A 63 -27.36 -1.65 -2.04
N GLU A 64 -28.41 -1.67 -2.87
CA GLU A 64 -28.32 -1.44 -4.32
C GLU A 64 -27.96 0.01 -4.65
N GLU A 65 -28.57 0.98 -3.97
CA GLU A 65 -28.24 2.41 -4.11
C GLU A 65 -26.80 2.71 -3.70
N TRP A 66 -26.35 2.15 -2.56
CA TRP A 66 -24.97 2.27 -2.10
C TRP A 66 -23.96 1.75 -3.14
N LEU A 67 -24.18 0.54 -3.65
CA LEU A 67 -23.27 -0.07 -4.63
C LEU A 67 -23.27 0.70 -5.96
N GLU A 68 -24.42 1.19 -6.38
CA GLU A 68 -24.54 1.98 -7.60
C GLU A 68 -23.86 3.36 -7.46
N GLY A 69 -23.90 3.96 -6.26
CA GLY A 69 -23.09 5.12 -5.91
C GLY A 69 -21.60 4.88 -6.14
N LEU A 70 -21.07 3.77 -5.60
CA LEU A 70 -19.67 3.37 -5.79
C LEU A 70 -19.30 3.09 -7.25
N ARG A 71 -20.23 2.57 -8.07
CA ARG A 71 -19.96 2.35 -9.50
C ARG A 71 -19.78 3.63 -10.27
N ARG A 72 -20.49 4.69 -9.88
CA ARG A 72 -20.47 6.01 -10.54
C ARG A 72 -19.31 6.88 -10.05
N ASP A 73 -18.83 6.64 -8.84
CA ASP A 73 -17.74 7.38 -8.21
C ASP A 73 -16.50 6.49 -8.01
N ARG A 74 -15.53 6.62 -8.93
CA ARG A 74 -14.27 5.86 -8.88
C ARG A 74 -13.48 6.13 -7.59
N PRO A 75 -13.21 7.39 -7.20
CA PRO A 75 -12.61 7.70 -5.90
C PRO A 75 -13.32 7.05 -4.71
N ALA A 76 -14.66 7.08 -4.66
CA ALA A 76 -15.39 6.44 -3.56
C ALA A 76 -15.19 4.91 -3.52
N LEU A 77 -15.16 4.25 -4.69
CA LEU A 77 -14.85 2.81 -4.75
C LEU A 77 -13.41 2.52 -4.30
N GLU A 78 -12.45 3.35 -4.71
CA GLU A 78 -11.05 3.21 -4.28
C GLU A 78 -10.90 3.37 -2.78
N GLU A 79 -11.62 4.33 -2.17
CA GLU A 79 -11.62 4.54 -0.73
C GLU A 79 -12.28 3.36 0.03
N GLU A 80 -13.39 2.81 -0.47
CA GLU A 80 -14.02 1.64 0.15
C GLU A 80 -13.06 0.42 0.14
N VAL A 81 -12.35 0.21 -0.97
CA VAL A 81 -11.31 -0.83 -1.07
C VAL A 81 -10.15 -0.55 -0.13
N SER A 82 -9.70 0.71 -0.02
CA SER A 82 -8.65 1.14 0.91
C SER A 82 -9.04 0.83 2.35
N ALA A 83 -10.26 1.16 2.75
CA ALA A 83 -10.80 0.87 4.08
C ALA A 83 -10.82 -0.64 4.37
N GLY A 84 -11.34 -1.46 3.45
CA GLY A 84 -11.31 -2.92 3.60
C GLY A 84 -9.89 -3.51 3.67
N THR A 85 -8.95 -2.92 2.93
CA THR A 85 -7.55 -3.34 2.93
C THR A 85 -6.86 -3.00 4.26
N ARG A 86 -7.11 -1.81 4.82
CA ARG A 86 -6.60 -1.39 6.13
C ARG A 86 -7.03 -2.35 7.24
N GLU A 87 -8.28 -2.80 7.21
CA GLU A 87 -8.82 -3.77 8.17
C GLU A 87 -8.15 -5.14 8.08
N LEU A 88 -7.97 -5.65 6.86
CA LEU A 88 -7.23 -6.88 6.63
C LEU A 88 -5.77 -6.76 7.08
N ASN A 89 -5.11 -5.64 6.80
CA ASN A 89 -3.74 -5.40 7.24
C ASN A 89 -3.62 -5.24 8.76
N SER A 90 -4.63 -4.69 9.43
CA SER A 90 -4.72 -4.68 10.90
C SER A 90 -4.76 -6.10 11.46
N LEU A 91 -5.58 -6.98 10.87
CA LEU A 91 -5.61 -8.40 11.23
C LEU A 91 -4.26 -9.08 10.99
N LEU A 92 -3.62 -8.84 9.84
CA LEU A 92 -2.31 -9.42 9.52
C LEU A 92 -1.22 -8.91 10.47
N ARG A 93 -1.27 -7.64 10.89
CA ARG A 93 -0.38 -7.08 11.92
C ARG A 93 -0.58 -7.77 13.27
N ALA A 94 -1.82 -7.97 13.70
CA ALA A 94 -2.11 -8.70 14.93
C ALA A 94 -1.62 -10.15 14.85
N HIS A 95 -1.83 -10.81 13.70
CA HIS A 95 -1.33 -12.16 13.45
C HIS A 95 0.20 -12.22 13.50
N ARG A 96 0.91 -11.27 12.87
CA ARG A 96 2.38 -11.14 12.96
C ARG A 96 2.86 -11.10 14.40
N ALA A 97 2.26 -10.23 15.21
CA ALA A 97 2.63 -10.07 16.61
C ALA A 97 2.35 -11.35 17.41
N ALA A 98 1.20 -11.98 17.20
CA ALA A 98 0.81 -13.19 17.91
C ALA A 98 1.67 -14.41 17.53
N ALA A 99 2.04 -14.54 16.25
CA ALA A 99 2.86 -15.62 15.73
C ALA A 99 4.37 -15.37 15.87
N ALA A 100 4.78 -14.16 16.27
CA ALA A 100 6.15 -13.67 16.19
C ALA A 100 6.79 -13.88 14.80
N ASP A 101 5.97 -13.77 13.74
CA ASP A 101 6.40 -13.99 12.35
C ASP A 101 6.61 -12.65 11.63
N ALA A 102 7.86 -12.30 11.36
CA ALA A 102 8.22 -11.07 10.65
C ALA A 102 7.98 -11.14 9.13
N TYR A 103 7.64 -12.31 8.57
CA TYR A 103 7.58 -12.53 7.13
C TYR A 103 6.18 -12.41 6.54
N VAL A 104 5.13 -12.40 7.37
CA VAL A 104 3.78 -12.09 6.91
C VAL A 104 3.77 -10.65 6.38
N ARG A 105 3.32 -10.48 5.14
CA ARG A 105 3.31 -9.16 4.48
C ARG A 105 1.92 -8.57 4.53
N ASP A 106 1.88 -7.23 4.55
CA ASP A 106 0.65 -6.50 4.27
C ASP A 106 0.20 -6.79 2.83
N VAL A 107 -1.10 -6.79 2.61
CA VAL A 107 -1.71 -6.93 1.29
C VAL A 107 -1.91 -5.55 0.66
N VAL A 108 -1.73 -5.50 -0.67
CA VAL A 108 -2.01 -4.32 -1.49
C VAL A 108 -2.99 -4.70 -2.61
N PRO A 109 -4.01 -3.87 -2.93
CA PRO A 109 -5.00 -4.19 -3.95
C PRO A 109 -4.40 -4.49 -5.33
N ALA A 110 -3.30 -3.82 -5.68
CA ALA A 110 -2.58 -4.04 -6.94
C ALA A 110 -1.98 -5.46 -7.07
N GLY A 111 -1.75 -6.15 -5.95
CA GLY A 111 -1.26 -7.52 -5.90
C GLY A 111 -2.35 -8.59 -6.05
N ALA A 112 -3.61 -8.24 -5.82
CA ALA A 112 -4.73 -9.18 -5.89
C ALA A 112 -5.06 -9.59 -7.33
N THR A 113 -5.52 -10.83 -7.52
CA THR A 113 -6.06 -11.31 -8.81
C THR A 113 -7.24 -10.49 -9.25
N VAL A 114 -8.13 -10.20 -8.30
CA VAL A 114 -9.31 -9.36 -8.49
C VAL A 114 -9.70 -8.73 -7.16
N VAL A 115 -10.27 -7.52 -7.23
CA VAL A 115 -10.82 -6.83 -6.06
C VAL A 115 -12.25 -6.42 -6.40
N ARG A 116 -13.19 -6.80 -5.54
CA ARG A 116 -14.61 -6.51 -5.71
C ARG A 116 -15.19 -5.96 -4.42
N VAL A 117 -16.08 -4.99 -4.58
CA VAL A 117 -16.96 -4.49 -3.53
C VAL A 117 -18.37 -4.87 -3.94
N GLY A 118 -19.14 -5.50 -3.06
CA GLY A 118 -20.47 -5.97 -3.43
C GLY A 118 -21.35 -6.21 -2.22
N GLN A 119 -22.60 -6.55 -2.52
CA GLN A 119 -23.63 -6.87 -1.53
C GLN A 119 -24.19 -8.27 -1.76
N GLY A 120 -24.76 -8.86 -0.72
CA GLY A 120 -25.46 -10.14 -0.72
C GLY A 120 -25.90 -10.50 0.70
N THR A 121 -26.52 -11.67 0.87
CA THR A 121 -26.78 -12.20 2.21
C THR A 121 -25.47 -12.56 2.93
N GLY A 122 -25.50 -12.60 4.26
CA GLY A 122 -24.33 -12.92 5.08
C GLY A 122 -23.61 -14.20 4.64
N ASP A 123 -24.36 -15.28 4.41
CA ASP A 123 -23.81 -16.56 3.94
C ASP A 123 -23.21 -16.45 2.53
N GLN A 124 -23.87 -15.73 1.62
CA GLN A 124 -23.35 -15.54 0.27
C GLN A 124 -22.01 -14.78 0.30
N VAL A 125 -21.94 -13.67 1.02
CA VAL A 125 -20.71 -12.86 1.08
C VAL A 125 -19.61 -13.55 1.86
N ALA A 126 -19.94 -14.36 2.87
CA ALA A 126 -18.98 -15.22 3.55
C ALA A 126 -18.31 -16.20 2.57
N ASP A 127 -19.08 -16.78 1.65
CA ASP A 127 -18.57 -17.63 0.57
C ASP A 127 -17.88 -16.86 -0.57
N GLY A 128 -17.71 -15.54 -0.43
CA GLY A 128 -17.15 -14.65 -1.44
C GLY A 128 -18.03 -14.50 -2.69
N ARG A 129 -19.35 -14.70 -2.54
CA ARG A 129 -20.36 -14.52 -3.59
C ARG A 129 -21.16 -13.24 -3.32
N PHE A 130 -21.60 -12.59 -4.39
CA PHE A 130 -22.36 -11.35 -4.33
C PHE A 130 -23.59 -11.47 -5.22
N ASP A 131 -24.70 -10.86 -4.82
CA ASP A 131 -25.84 -10.64 -5.71
C ASP A 131 -25.47 -9.62 -6.78
N SER A 132 -24.70 -8.61 -6.38
CA SER A 132 -24.18 -7.56 -7.26
C SER A 132 -22.86 -7.04 -6.72
N ALA A 133 -21.90 -6.78 -7.61
CA ALA A 133 -20.59 -6.25 -7.24
C ALA A 133 -20.06 -5.23 -8.25
N ALA A 134 -19.20 -4.34 -7.78
CA ALA A 134 -18.35 -3.46 -8.55
C ALA A 134 -16.91 -4.00 -8.48
N GLU A 135 -16.29 -4.23 -9.63
CA GLU A 135 -14.88 -4.60 -9.71
C GLU A 135 -14.02 -3.34 -9.74
N LEU A 136 -13.01 -3.28 -8.87
CA LEU A 136 -11.99 -2.25 -8.98
C LEU A 136 -11.10 -2.61 -10.18
N PRO A 137 -11.12 -1.81 -11.27
CA PRO A 137 -10.28 -2.10 -12.41
C PRO A 137 -8.81 -2.09 -11.98
N PRO A 138 -7.96 -2.93 -12.58
CA PRO A 138 -6.54 -2.85 -12.29
C PRO A 138 -6.05 -1.43 -12.55
N PRO A 139 -5.13 -0.90 -11.74
CA PRO A 139 -4.57 0.44 -11.96
C PRO A 139 -4.14 0.53 -13.42
N SER A 140 -4.73 1.48 -14.15
CA SER A 140 -4.58 1.56 -15.60
C SER A 140 -3.08 1.64 -15.92
N PRO A 141 -2.51 0.68 -16.68
CA PRO A 141 -1.14 0.81 -17.17
C PRO A 141 -1.01 1.92 -18.24
N ARG A 142 -2.04 2.74 -18.41
CA ARG A 142 -2.19 3.74 -19.47
C ARG A 142 -2.69 5.08 -18.93
N SER A 143 -1.90 5.69 -18.05
CA SER A 143 -1.60 7.10 -18.31
C SER A 143 -0.55 7.09 -19.42
N ARG A 144 -0.96 7.34 -20.68
CA ARG A 144 -0.06 7.46 -21.84
C ARG A 144 1.00 8.56 -21.68
N VAL A 145 0.96 9.32 -20.58
CA VAL A 145 1.75 10.54 -20.33
C VAL A 145 2.91 10.30 -19.35
N ARG A 146 2.88 9.27 -18.48
CA ARG A 146 4.07 8.82 -17.73
C ARG A 146 4.94 7.99 -18.67
N ARG A 147 6.09 8.55 -19.03
CA ARG A 147 6.86 8.24 -20.23
C ARG A 147 7.48 6.85 -20.15
N ARG A 148 7.85 6.30 -21.30
CA ARG A 148 8.66 5.08 -21.43
C ARG A 148 9.94 5.13 -20.57
N ALA A 149 10.47 6.32 -20.32
CA ALA A 149 11.58 6.56 -19.40
C ALA A 149 11.22 6.29 -17.92
N ASP A 150 10.05 6.75 -17.45
CA ASP A 150 9.56 6.50 -16.08
C ASP A 150 9.27 5.01 -15.85
N ALA A 151 8.92 4.27 -16.92
CA ALA A 151 8.66 2.84 -16.86
C ALA A 151 9.94 1.99 -16.81
N LEU A 152 11.05 2.47 -17.39
CA LEU A 152 12.34 1.76 -17.41
C LEU A 152 13.26 2.15 -16.25
N ALA A 153 13.06 3.33 -15.66
CA ALA A 153 13.88 3.81 -14.54
C ALA A 153 14.01 2.80 -13.37
N PRO A 154 12.95 2.06 -12.95
CA PRO A 154 13.10 1.04 -11.92
C PRO A 154 14.01 -0.14 -12.34
N ASP A 155 13.85 -0.63 -13.57
CA ASP A 155 14.66 -1.75 -14.10
C ASP A 155 16.12 -1.33 -14.30
N GLU A 156 16.36 -0.11 -14.78
CA GLU A 156 17.70 0.48 -14.93
C GLU A 156 18.39 0.65 -13.57
N ARG A 157 17.67 1.18 -12.57
CA ARG A 157 18.17 1.32 -11.19
C ARG A 157 18.49 -0.05 -10.59
N LEU A 158 17.60 -1.03 -10.75
CA LEU A 158 17.84 -2.39 -10.26
C LEU A 158 19.10 -2.99 -10.91
N ALA A 159 19.29 -2.81 -12.22
CA ALA A 159 20.50 -3.26 -12.91
C ALA A 159 21.77 -2.52 -12.42
N ALA A 160 21.67 -1.23 -12.08
CA ALA A 160 22.78 -0.47 -11.49
C ALA A 160 23.18 -0.99 -10.10
N LEU A 161 22.19 -1.27 -9.24
CA LEU A 161 22.38 -1.85 -7.91
C LEU A 161 22.99 -3.26 -7.98
N LEU A 162 22.41 -4.14 -8.81
CA LEU A 162 22.92 -5.51 -9.01
C LEU A 162 24.32 -5.53 -9.62
N GLY A 163 24.59 -4.58 -10.53
CA GLY A 163 25.91 -4.36 -11.12
C GLY A 163 26.89 -3.62 -10.21
N ARG A 164 26.50 -3.27 -8.97
CA ARG A 164 27.30 -2.48 -7.99
C ARG A 164 27.84 -1.15 -8.53
N ARG A 165 27.16 -0.59 -9.53
CA ARG A 165 27.44 0.76 -10.05
C ARG A 165 26.82 1.83 -9.16
N GLU A 166 25.79 1.45 -8.42
CA GLU A 166 25.12 2.25 -7.40
C GLU A 166 24.93 1.41 -6.15
N GLU A 167 24.74 2.07 -5.02
CA GLU A 167 24.42 1.47 -3.74
C GLU A 167 23.00 1.86 -3.34
N ALA A 168 22.28 0.94 -2.71
CA ALA A 168 21.00 1.25 -2.07
C ALA A 168 21.30 1.98 -0.77
N LEU A 169 20.75 3.18 -0.62
CA LEU A 169 20.94 3.97 0.60
C LEU A 169 20.02 3.45 1.70
N VAL A 170 20.42 3.59 2.97
CA VAL A 170 19.61 3.15 4.11
C VAL A 170 18.32 3.97 4.18
N CYS A 171 18.40 5.28 3.92
CA CYS A 171 17.23 6.16 3.91
C CYS A 171 16.17 5.76 2.86
N GLU A 172 16.58 5.14 1.75
CA GLU A 172 15.65 4.68 0.70
C GLU A 172 14.72 3.58 1.22
N GLU A 173 15.23 2.62 1.97
CA GLU A 173 14.41 1.56 2.55
C GLU A 173 13.57 2.07 3.71
N LEU A 174 14.11 2.95 4.55
CA LEU A 174 13.41 3.49 5.71
C LEU A 174 12.23 4.38 5.31
N VAL A 175 12.39 5.23 4.29
CA VAL A 175 11.30 6.09 3.81
C VAL A 175 10.17 5.27 3.18
N LEU A 176 10.49 4.19 2.45
CA LEU A 176 9.48 3.29 1.88
C LEU A 176 8.66 2.57 2.95
N ARG A 177 9.29 2.19 4.07
CA ARG A 177 8.56 1.60 5.20
C ARG A 177 7.68 2.64 5.89
N ALA A 178 8.18 3.86 6.10
CA ALA A 178 7.41 4.94 6.71
C ALA A 178 6.18 5.27 5.85
N GLN A 179 6.33 5.35 4.52
CA GLN A 179 5.22 5.51 3.59
C GLN A 179 4.22 4.35 3.70
N SER A 180 4.69 3.11 3.75
CA SER A 180 3.82 1.95 3.91
C SER A 180 3.04 1.97 5.23
N ASP A 181 3.60 2.53 6.29
CA ASP A 181 2.91 2.70 7.57
C ASP A 181 1.89 3.84 7.51
N LEU A 182 2.18 4.96 6.84
CA LEU A 182 1.22 6.03 6.58
C LEU A 182 0.02 5.53 5.77
N ASP A 183 0.27 4.83 4.65
CA ASP A 183 -0.77 4.26 3.79
C ASP A 183 -1.67 3.27 4.54
N ALA A 184 -1.12 2.58 5.52
CA ALA A 184 -1.84 1.62 6.35
C ALA A 184 -2.53 2.23 7.57
N GLY A 185 -2.49 3.56 7.75
CA GLY A 185 -3.07 4.24 8.91
C GLY A 185 -2.35 3.91 10.22
N ARG A 186 -1.02 3.79 10.18
CA ARG A 186 -0.15 3.49 11.34
C ARG A 186 0.76 4.68 11.67
N PRO A 187 0.21 5.80 12.16
CA PRO A 187 0.97 7.03 12.37
C PRO A 187 2.08 6.89 13.41
N ARG A 188 1.94 5.99 14.40
CA ARG A 188 2.97 5.72 15.40
C ARG A 188 4.22 5.12 14.77
N GLU A 189 4.07 4.01 14.05
CA GLU A 189 5.16 3.33 13.36
C GLU A 189 5.78 4.23 12.27
N ALA A 190 4.94 4.95 11.52
CA ALA A 190 5.40 5.92 10.53
C ALA A 190 6.30 7.00 11.15
N ALA A 191 5.90 7.61 12.27
CA ALA A 191 6.69 8.64 12.95
C ALA A 191 8.05 8.11 13.44
N LEU A 192 8.06 6.90 14.03
CA LEU A 192 9.29 6.26 14.51
C LEU A 192 10.26 5.97 13.36
N GLN A 193 9.76 5.47 12.23
CA GLN A 193 10.58 5.18 11.06
C GLN A 193 11.03 6.45 10.34
N ALA A 194 10.15 7.43 10.17
CA ALA A 194 10.44 8.70 9.52
C ALA A 194 11.57 9.46 10.22
N ARG A 195 11.63 9.40 11.55
CA ARG A 195 12.75 9.99 12.31
C ARG A 195 14.11 9.43 11.88
N ILE A 196 14.24 8.11 11.79
CA ILE A 196 15.51 7.49 11.39
C ILE A 196 15.74 7.65 9.88
N ALA A 197 14.68 7.63 9.06
CA ALA A 197 14.77 7.91 7.63
C ALA A 197 15.33 9.32 7.36
N LEU A 198 14.87 10.33 8.11
CA LEU A 198 15.33 11.71 8.01
C LEU A 198 16.82 11.84 8.35
N GLU A 199 17.25 11.29 9.48
CA GLU A 199 18.67 11.35 9.87
C GLU A 199 19.58 10.60 8.89
N ALA A 200 19.13 9.44 8.38
CA ALA A 200 19.85 8.71 7.35
C ALA A 200 19.92 9.53 6.04
N ALA A 201 18.84 10.19 5.63
CA ALA A 201 18.81 11.00 4.41
C ALA A 201 19.79 12.17 4.50
N LEU A 202 19.78 12.90 5.62
CA LEU A 202 20.71 14.00 5.87
C LEU A 202 22.17 13.53 5.85
N ALA A 203 22.47 12.36 6.42
CA ALA A 203 23.83 11.81 6.45
C ALA A 203 24.31 11.24 5.09
N GLU A 204 23.42 10.63 4.32
CA GLU A 204 23.77 9.91 3.08
C GLU A 204 23.79 10.82 1.85
N LEU A 205 22.95 11.87 1.82
CA LEU A 205 22.78 12.75 0.65
C LEU A 205 23.73 13.95 0.64
N ASP A 206 24.36 14.29 1.76
CA ASP A 206 25.23 15.47 1.93
C ASP A 206 26.64 15.35 1.29
N ARG A 207 26.97 14.21 0.68
CA ARG A 207 28.36 13.93 0.25
C ARG A 207 28.89 14.78 -0.92
N SER A 208 28.04 15.54 -1.62
CA SER A 208 28.36 16.63 -2.58
C SER A 208 27.06 17.09 -3.26
N PRO A 209 26.25 17.95 -2.63
CA PRO A 209 24.94 18.27 -3.16
C PRO A 209 25.00 19.31 -4.29
N SER A 210 24.16 19.13 -5.31
CA SER A 210 23.79 20.24 -6.21
C SER A 210 23.05 21.33 -5.41
N GLU A 211 23.02 22.59 -5.89
CA GLU A 211 22.32 23.69 -5.20
C GLU A 211 20.87 23.33 -4.81
N ARG A 212 20.11 22.73 -5.74
CA ARG A 212 18.73 22.30 -5.46
C ARG A 212 18.62 21.20 -4.42
N LEU A 213 19.59 20.29 -4.38
CA LEU A 213 19.64 19.25 -3.34
C LEU A 213 20.03 19.87 -1.99
N ALA A 214 20.90 20.88 -1.97
CA ALA A 214 21.24 21.61 -0.75
C ALA A 214 20.01 22.35 -0.17
N ASP A 215 19.15 22.91 -1.02
CA ASP A 215 17.88 23.50 -0.59
C ASP A 215 16.95 22.45 0.05
N ASP A 216 16.83 21.27 -0.54
CA ASP A 216 16.02 20.19 0.02
C ASP A 216 16.58 19.70 1.37
N LEU A 217 17.90 19.56 1.48
CA LEU A 217 18.54 19.14 2.73
C LEU A 217 18.29 20.15 3.85
N ARG A 218 18.35 21.45 3.57
CA ARG A 218 17.99 22.49 4.56
C ARG A 218 16.53 22.39 5.00
N ALA A 219 15.60 22.19 4.08
CA ALA A 219 14.19 21.99 4.42
C ALA A 219 13.95 20.70 5.26
N LEU A 220 14.73 19.65 5.00
CA LEU A 220 14.72 18.43 5.81
C LEU A 220 15.30 18.68 7.21
N GLU A 221 16.38 19.44 7.34
CA GLU A 221 16.94 19.84 8.64
C GLU A 221 15.93 20.62 9.48
N GLU A 222 15.20 21.56 8.87
CA GLU A 222 14.12 22.33 9.52
C GLU A 222 12.98 21.43 10.02
N SER A 223 12.78 20.26 9.41
CA SER A 223 11.74 19.30 9.80
C SER A 223 12.12 18.43 11.01
N ARG A 224 13.40 18.42 11.45
CA ARG A 224 13.91 17.54 12.51
C ARG A 224 13.12 17.63 13.82
N ASP A 225 12.81 18.84 14.27
CA ASP A 225 12.13 19.05 15.55
C ASP A 225 10.69 18.50 15.54
N ALA A 226 9.94 18.75 14.46
CA ALA A 226 8.57 18.27 14.33
C ALA A 226 8.52 16.74 14.28
N VAL A 227 9.37 16.12 13.47
CA VAL A 227 9.47 14.66 13.35
C VAL A 227 9.98 14.03 14.65
N GLY A 228 10.91 14.69 15.33
CA GLY A 228 11.40 14.28 16.65
C GLY A 228 10.31 14.26 17.71
N ARG A 229 9.46 15.31 17.75
CA ARG A 229 8.28 15.35 18.64
C ARG A 229 7.28 14.24 18.28
N ALA A 230 6.94 14.08 17.01
CA ALA A 230 6.03 13.04 16.54
C ALA A 230 6.51 11.64 16.99
N ALA A 231 7.79 11.33 16.79
CA ALA A 231 8.38 10.06 17.18
C ALA A 231 8.41 9.86 18.70
N ASN A 232 8.62 10.91 19.49
CA ASN A 232 8.61 10.82 20.95
C ASN A 232 7.18 10.57 21.48
N GLU A 233 6.17 11.23 20.92
CA GLU A 233 4.76 10.97 21.26
C GLU A 233 4.36 9.54 20.88
N ALA A 234 4.79 9.08 19.69
CA ALA A 234 4.54 7.75 19.16
C ALA A 234 4.96 6.60 20.11
N LEU A 235 5.93 6.83 21.00
CA LEU A 235 6.37 5.83 21.98
C LEU A 235 5.27 5.49 22.99
N GLY A 236 4.49 6.48 23.42
CA GLY A 236 3.44 6.31 24.43
C GLY A 236 2.03 6.26 23.87
N ALA A 237 1.74 7.05 22.85
CA ALA A 237 0.42 7.24 22.29
C ALA A 237 0.49 7.50 20.78
N GLU A 238 -0.66 7.73 20.16
CA GLU A 238 -0.71 8.25 18.81
C GLU A 238 -0.27 9.73 18.79
N PRO A 239 0.59 10.17 17.84
CA PRO A 239 0.98 11.58 17.75
C PRO A 239 -0.22 12.48 17.42
N ALA A 240 -0.16 13.74 17.86
CA ALA A 240 -1.13 14.76 17.45
C ALA A 240 -1.26 14.87 15.91
N VAL A 241 -2.46 15.16 15.40
CA VAL A 241 -2.76 15.17 13.95
C VAL A 241 -1.80 16.07 13.18
N GLU A 242 -1.47 17.24 13.73
CA GLU A 242 -0.54 18.19 13.11
C GLU A 242 0.88 17.61 12.98
N LEU A 243 1.28 16.76 13.93
CA LEU A 243 2.57 16.04 13.87
C LEU A 243 2.51 14.85 12.90
N GLN A 244 1.34 14.21 12.73
CA GLN A 244 1.15 13.19 11.69
C GLN A 244 1.28 13.81 10.29
N GLU A 245 0.68 14.98 10.07
CA GLU A 245 0.81 15.74 8.82
C GLU A 245 2.28 16.13 8.55
N ALA A 246 3.01 16.58 9.57
CA ALA A 246 4.43 16.88 9.45
C ALA A 246 5.28 15.64 9.08
N VAL A 247 4.90 14.45 9.59
CA VAL A 247 5.54 13.18 9.20
C VAL A 247 5.24 12.82 7.75
N ALA A 248 4.00 12.96 7.30
CA ALA A 248 3.65 12.74 5.89
C ALA A 248 4.44 13.68 4.97
N GLU A 249 4.52 14.96 5.33
CA GLU A 249 5.23 15.97 4.55
C GLU A 249 6.75 15.68 4.50
N VAL A 250 7.38 15.25 5.60
CA VAL A 250 8.82 14.92 5.59
C VAL A 250 9.11 13.70 4.72
N VAL A 251 8.22 12.70 4.71
CA VAL A 251 8.36 11.51 3.88
C VAL A 251 8.36 11.90 2.40
N GLU A 252 7.41 12.73 1.97
CA GLU A 252 7.36 13.25 0.60
C GLU A 252 8.59 14.08 0.22
N ARG A 253 9.12 14.88 1.15
CA ARG A 253 10.36 15.66 0.95
C ARG A 253 11.58 14.75 0.79
N ILE A 254 11.74 13.73 1.63
CA ILE A 254 12.83 12.76 1.52
C ILE A 254 12.77 12.07 0.15
N GLU A 255 11.59 11.61 -0.29
CA GLU A 255 11.45 11.01 -1.62
C GLU A 255 11.84 11.98 -2.75
N THR A 256 11.50 13.26 -2.62
CA THR A 256 11.83 14.28 -3.60
C THR A 256 13.34 14.53 -3.67
N ALA A 257 14.00 14.63 -2.51
CA ALA A 257 15.45 14.73 -2.41
C ALA A 257 16.15 13.50 -3.02
N LEU A 258 15.64 12.30 -2.74
CA LEU A 258 16.14 11.05 -3.34
C LEU A 258 15.99 11.04 -4.87
N ARG A 259 14.82 11.42 -5.40
CA ARG A 259 14.60 11.53 -6.85
C ARG A 259 15.61 12.48 -7.50
N ARG A 260 15.88 13.63 -6.88
CA ARG A 260 16.85 14.61 -7.39
C ARG A 260 18.30 14.12 -7.27
N HIS A 261 18.65 13.48 -6.16
CA HIS A 261 19.97 12.89 -5.96
C HIS A 261 20.30 11.86 -7.04
N ARG A 262 19.32 11.02 -7.40
CA ARG A 262 19.47 10.02 -8.48
C ARG A 262 19.70 10.68 -9.84
N LEU A 263 18.97 11.76 -10.15
CA LEU A 263 19.16 12.52 -11.40
C LEU A 263 20.52 13.22 -11.50
N HIS A 264 21.20 13.47 -10.38
CA HIS A 264 22.54 14.08 -10.39
C HIS A 264 23.67 13.07 -10.57
N ARG A 265 23.43 11.78 -10.25
CA ARG A 265 24.43 10.71 -10.37
C ARG A 265 24.40 9.95 -11.71
N GLY A 266 23.29 10.02 -12.45
CA GLY A 266 23.14 9.42 -13.78
C GLY A 266 23.62 10.34 -14.89
#